data_AF-A0AA41WDZ2-F1
#
_entry.id   AF-A0AA41WDZ2-F1
#
_cell.length_a   1.000
_cell.length_b   1.000
_cell.length_c   1.000
_cell.angle_alpha   90.00
_cell.angle_beta   90.00
_cell.angle_gamma   90.00
#
_symmetry.space_group_name_H-M   'P 1'
#
loop_
_entity.id
_entity.type
_entity.pdbx_description
1 polymer ?
#
loop_
_entity_poly.entity_id
_entity_poly.type
_entity_poly.pdbx_seq_one_letter_code
_entity_poly.pdbx_strand_id
1 'polypeptide(L)'
;MGERWEPPRRALIEAAERRRRSRPRLSAAGLGEGLGMAAGRWLAGITCTAAAVAYARGPLAFALTALLVALVVGGLASRWALPARWRATWLADAWTLGLITPLATVNAYVATQDRALTGVEASLYFETALALCAAIIGLLLLGRRLARGDTALRAYVLLPAALQAAVLLPSARQGDPRSLLVALGGMYLAAGTITTLGWALPGKARGWLALAGLLLYLGLVGIVTGGLASLFSRPSPVPLVHLLISLAGVLMLAVEGPIEANPPRRAARLGTSTRRPSAPGHRRAEPPEQP
;
A
#
# COMPACT_ATOMS: atom_id res chain seq x y z
N MET A 1 50.45 -25.72 -23.23
CA MET A 1 49.50 -24.84 -23.95
C MET A 1 48.11 -25.20 -23.48
N GLY A 2 47.42 -24.31 -22.75
CA GLY A 2 46.07 -24.57 -22.25
C GLY A 2 45.04 -24.17 -23.29
N GLU A 3 44.23 -25.12 -23.75
CA GLU A 3 43.09 -24.85 -24.62
C GLU A 3 42.09 -23.96 -23.90
N ARG A 4 41.79 -22.80 -24.50
CA ARG A 4 40.85 -21.82 -23.98
C ARG A 4 39.43 -22.34 -24.26
N TRP A 5 38.74 -22.79 -23.23
CA TRP A 5 37.34 -23.19 -23.34
C TRP A 5 36.48 -22.00 -23.77
N GLU A 6 35.81 -22.12 -24.92
CA GLU A 6 34.79 -21.17 -25.38
C GLU A 6 33.39 -21.75 -25.19
N PRO A 7 32.47 -21.06 -24.50
CA PRO A 7 31.11 -21.53 -24.32
C PRO A 7 30.40 -21.65 -25.68
N PRO A 8 29.60 -22.72 -25.90
CA PRO A 8 28.90 -22.92 -27.16
C PRO A 8 28.01 -21.72 -27.48
N ARG A 9 28.11 -21.19 -28.71
CA ARG A 9 27.41 -19.96 -29.15
C ARG A 9 25.90 -19.99 -28.87
N ARG A 10 25.28 -21.17 -28.89
CA ARG A 10 23.86 -21.37 -28.54
C ARG A 10 23.56 -21.05 -27.06
N ALA A 11 24.44 -21.41 -26.13
CA ALA A 11 24.29 -21.07 -24.72
C ALA A 11 24.43 -19.56 -24.46
N LEU A 12 25.29 -18.87 -25.22
CA LEU A 12 25.39 -17.41 -25.18
C LEU A 12 24.14 -16.72 -25.73
N ILE A 13 23.58 -17.22 -26.83
CA ILE A 13 22.34 -16.69 -27.43
C ILE A 13 21.15 -16.93 -26.50
N GLU A 14 21.00 -18.13 -25.94
CA GLU A 14 19.96 -18.43 -24.95
C GLU A 14 20.12 -17.62 -23.66
N ALA A 15 21.34 -17.45 -23.17
CA ALA A 15 21.61 -16.61 -22.02
C ALA A 15 21.30 -15.14 -22.32
N ALA A 16 21.65 -14.63 -23.50
CA ALA A 16 21.34 -13.28 -23.94
C ALA A 16 19.83 -13.06 -24.17
N GLU A 17 19.11 -14.04 -24.71
CA GLU A 17 17.66 -14.01 -24.86
C GLU A 17 16.93 -14.08 -23.52
N ARG A 18 17.36 -14.99 -22.62
CA ARG A 18 16.86 -15.03 -21.24
C ARG A 18 17.12 -13.70 -20.55
N ARG A 19 18.30 -13.10 -20.75
CA ARG A 19 18.66 -11.79 -20.19
C ARG A 19 17.87 -10.64 -20.82
N ARG A 20 17.52 -10.73 -22.11
CA ARG A 20 16.63 -9.77 -22.79
C ARG A 20 15.18 -9.88 -22.32
N ARG A 21 14.69 -11.11 -22.11
CA ARG A 21 13.35 -11.39 -21.55
C ARG A 21 13.29 -11.07 -20.05
N SER A 22 14.42 -11.15 -19.35
CA SER A 22 14.54 -10.75 -17.94
C SER A 22 14.88 -9.28 -17.74
N ARG A 23 15.06 -8.49 -18.81
CA ARG A 23 15.24 -7.04 -18.64
C ARG A 23 13.93 -6.46 -18.12
N PRO A 24 13.95 -5.75 -16.99
CA PRO A 24 12.75 -5.11 -16.46
C PRO A 24 12.27 -4.09 -17.49
N ARG A 25 11.12 -4.38 -18.12
CA ARG A 25 10.44 -3.43 -19.00
C ARG A 25 9.21 -2.91 -18.27
N LEU A 26 8.96 -1.61 -18.42
CA LEU A 26 7.71 -1.01 -17.98
C LEU A 26 6.57 -1.69 -18.74
N SER A 27 5.53 -2.10 -18.01
CA SER A 27 4.37 -2.77 -18.57
C SER A 27 3.22 -1.78 -18.75
N ALA A 28 2.72 -1.60 -19.97
CA ALA A 28 1.52 -0.80 -20.23
C ALA A 28 0.29 -1.36 -19.50
N ALA A 29 0.16 -2.69 -19.42
CA ALA A 29 -0.88 -3.34 -18.64
C ALA A 29 -0.70 -3.10 -17.12
N GLY A 30 0.55 -3.13 -16.64
CA GLY A 30 0.87 -2.83 -15.24
C GLY A 30 0.60 -1.36 -14.86
N LEU A 31 0.82 -0.43 -15.79
CA LEU A 31 0.44 0.98 -15.66
C LEU A 31 -1.08 1.13 -15.55
N GLY A 32 -1.86 0.48 -16.41
CA GLY A 32 -3.32 0.51 -16.35
C GLY A 32 -3.86 -0.06 -15.03
N GLU A 33 -3.27 -1.15 -14.54
CA GLU A 33 -3.62 -1.73 -13.24
C GLU A 33 -3.28 -0.77 -12.09
N GLY A 34 -2.08 -0.17 -12.12
CA GLY A 34 -1.62 0.84 -11.16
C GLY A 34 -2.52 2.08 -11.12
N LEU A 35 -2.94 2.58 -12.28
CA LEU A 35 -3.87 3.71 -12.40
C LEU A 35 -5.22 3.40 -11.77
N GLY A 36 -5.80 2.23 -12.03
CA GLY A 36 -7.09 1.86 -11.44
C GLY A 36 -7.04 1.70 -9.92
N MET A 37 -5.93 1.18 -9.39
CA MET A 37 -5.70 1.13 -7.93
C MET A 37 -5.48 2.53 -7.34
N ALA A 38 -4.73 3.39 -8.02
CA ALA A 38 -4.39 4.72 -7.55
C ALA A 38 -5.53 5.74 -7.74
N ALA A 39 -6.52 5.48 -8.59
CA ALA A 39 -7.57 6.43 -8.95
C ALA A 39 -8.31 7.00 -7.74
N GLY A 40 -8.65 6.15 -6.75
CA GLY A 40 -9.26 6.61 -5.50
C GLY A 40 -8.36 7.57 -4.70
N ARG A 41 -7.05 7.32 -4.69
CA ARG A 41 -6.03 8.16 -4.03
C ARG A 41 -5.88 9.50 -4.72
N TRP A 42 -5.77 9.49 -6.05
CA TRP A 42 -5.73 10.71 -6.85
C TRP A 42 -6.97 11.56 -6.63
N LEU A 43 -8.15 10.94 -6.66
CA LEU A 43 -9.41 11.63 -6.45
C LEU A 43 -9.51 12.21 -5.03
N ALA A 44 -9.15 11.44 -4.00
CA ALA A 44 -9.10 11.92 -2.61
C ALA A 44 -8.11 13.09 -2.48
N GLY A 45 -6.91 12.97 -3.07
CA GLY A 45 -5.88 13.99 -3.05
C GLY A 45 -6.34 15.30 -3.70
N ILE A 46 -6.87 15.21 -4.92
CA ILE A 46 -7.42 16.35 -5.66
C ILE A 46 -8.57 16.99 -4.88
N THR A 47 -9.47 16.19 -4.30
CA THR A 47 -10.63 16.69 -3.55
C THR A 47 -10.18 17.44 -2.29
N CYS A 48 -9.21 16.91 -1.55
CA CYS A 48 -8.63 17.58 -0.39
C CYS A 48 -7.93 18.89 -0.78
N THR A 49 -7.11 18.89 -1.84
CA THR A 49 -6.43 20.10 -2.32
C THR A 49 -7.44 21.16 -2.80
N ALA A 50 -8.47 20.75 -3.56
CA ALA A 50 -9.54 21.63 -4.01
C ALA A 50 -10.32 22.20 -2.83
N ALA A 51 -10.59 21.39 -1.80
CA ALA A 51 -11.29 21.82 -0.59
C ALA A 51 -10.46 22.83 0.20
N ALA A 52 -9.14 22.66 0.26
CA ALA A 52 -8.24 23.64 0.89
C ALA A 52 -8.28 24.99 0.18
N VAL A 53 -8.20 25.00 -1.15
CA VAL A 53 -8.26 26.23 -1.98
C VAL A 53 -9.63 26.89 -1.87
N ALA A 54 -10.69 26.10 -1.88
CA ALA A 54 -12.06 26.58 -1.83
C ALA A 54 -12.59 26.81 -0.41
N TYR A 55 -11.77 26.68 0.63
CA TYR A 55 -12.22 26.77 2.02
C TYR A 55 -12.88 28.13 2.35
N ALA A 56 -12.49 29.20 1.66
CA ALA A 56 -13.15 30.51 1.77
C ALA A 56 -14.58 30.55 1.17
N ARG A 57 -14.96 29.53 0.40
CA ARG A 57 -16.25 29.38 -0.30
C ARG A 57 -17.03 28.21 0.32
N GLY A 58 -17.55 28.44 1.54
CA GLY A 58 -18.25 27.48 2.39
C GLY A 58 -19.08 26.39 1.68
N PRO A 59 -20.04 26.70 0.79
CA PRO A 59 -20.86 25.67 0.13
C PRO A 59 -20.06 24.70 -0.74
N LEU A 60 -18.95 25.14 -1.35
CA LEU A 60 -18.10 24.29 -2.17
C LEU A 60 -17.23 23.36 -1.30
N ALA A 61 -16.78 23.82 -0.14
CA ALA A 61 -16.10 22.98 0.84
C ALA A 61 -17.03 21.87 1.40
N PHE A 62 -18.30 22.19 1.64
CA PHE A 62 -19.31 21.20 2.03
C PHE A 62 -19.56 20.16 0.94
N ALA A 63 -19.69 20.57 -0.33
CA ALA A 63 -19.86 19.65 -1.45
C ALA A 63 -18.66 18.70 -1.62
N LEU A 64 -17.44 19.20 -1.44
CA LEU A 64 -16.22 18.39 -1.51
C LEU A 64 -16.09 17.44 -0.31
N THR A 65 -16.54 17.87 0.87
CA THR A 65 -16.62 16.99 2.06
C THR A 65 -17.65 15.89 1.85
N ALA A 66 -18.82 16.21 1.29
CA ALA A 66 -19.83 15.23 0.91
C ALA A 66 -19.31 14.25 -0.15
N LEU A 67 -18.49 14.71 -1.10
CA LEU A 67 -17.81 13.86 -2.07
C LEU A 67 -16.82 12.90 -1.39
N LEU A 68 -16.02 13.37 -0.43
CA LEU A 68 -15.14 12.49 0.36
C LEU A 68 -15.93 11.44 1.13
N VAL A 69 -17.05 11.83 1.75
CA VAL A 69 -17.97 10.88 2.42
C VAL A 69 -18.54 9.89 1.41
N ALA A 70 -18.97 10.36 0.23
CA ALA A 70 -19.45 9.49 -0.85
C ALA A 70 -18.36 8.58 -1.41
N LEU A 71 -17.08 8.95 -1.33
CA LEU A 71 -15.96 8.09 -1.70
C LEU A 71 -15.68 7.02 -0.63
N VAL A 72 -15.79 7.37 0.65
CA VAL A 72 -15.70 6.41 1.76
C VAL A 72 -16.86 5.41 1.68
N VAL A 73 -18.09 5.89 1.54
CA VAL A 73 -19.31 5.07 1.44
C VAL A 73 -19.37 4.31 0.10
N GLY A 74 -19.00 4.96 -1.00
CA GLY A 74 -18.96 4.41 -2.35
C GLY A 74 -17.87 3.36 -2.53
N GLY A 75 -16.72 3.52 -1.87
CA GLY A 75 -15.67 2.49 -1.77
C GLY A 75 -16.14 1.24 -1.02
N LEU A 76 -17.04 1.37 -0.05
CA LEU A 76 -17.73 0.24 0.57
C LEU A 76 -18.81 -0.37 -0.36
N ALA A 77 -19.47 0.44 -1.19
CA ALA A 77 -20.59 0.03 -2.03
C ALA A 77 -20.19 -0.55 -3.40
N SER A 78 -19.01 -0.23 -3.96
CA SER A 78 -18.56 -0.62 -5.32
C SER A 78 -18.13 -2.10 -5.49
N ARG A 79 -18.63 -2.96 -4.61
CA ARG A 79 -18.30 -4.38 -4.42
C ARG A 79 -18.48 -5.28 -5.66
N TRP A 80 -19.19 -4.87 -6.72
CA TRP A 80 -19.75 -5.81 -7.69
C TRP A 80 -19.19 -5.78 -9.11
N ALA A 81 -18.35 -4.82 -9.50
CA ALA A 81 -17.84 -4.74 -10.89
C ALA A 81 -16.33 -4.46 -11.05
N LEU A 82 -15.60 -4.12 -9.99
CA LEU A 82 -14.18 -3.77 -10.08
C LEU A 82 -13.25 -4.99 -9.87
N PRO A 83 -12.06 -4.99 -10.51
CA PRO A 83 -11.03 -6.00 -10.25
C PRO A 83 -10.69 -6.12 -8.75
N ALA A 84 -10.43 -7.34 -8.28
CA ALA A 84 -10.22 -7.63 -6.86
C ALA A 84 -9.10 -6.78 -6.21
N ARG A 85 -8.04 -6.50 -6.96
CA ARG A 85 -6.91 -5.68 -6.48
C ARG A 85 -7.29 -4.21 -6.29
N TRP A 86 -8.13 -3.67 -7.18
CA TRP A 86 -8.61 -2.29 -7.08
C TRP A 86 -9.54 -2.15 -5.89
N ARG A 87 -10.45 -3.11 -5.72
CA ARG A 87 -11.31 -3.20 -4.54
C ARG A 87 -10.51 -3.22 -3.26
N ALA A 88 -9.41 -3.97 -3.23
CA ALA A 88 -8.55 -4.06 -2.06
C ALA A 88 -7.94 -2.71 -1.68
N THR A 89 -7.37 -2.01 -2.66
CA THR A 89 -6.80 -0.67 -2.46
C THR A 89 -7.86 0.35 -2.07
N TRP A 90 -9.03 0.34 -2.71
CA TRP A 90 -10.08 1.33 -2.43
C TRP A 90 -10.73 1.10 -1.07
N LEU A 91 -10.92 -0.15 -0.63
CA LEU A 91 -11.42 -0.45 0.71
C LEU A 91 -10.42 -0.01 1.79
N ALA A 92 -9.13 -0.20 1.54
CA ALA A 92 -8.07 0.25 2.43
C ALA A 92 -7.99 1.78 2.51
N ASP A 93 -8.15 2.46 1.36
CA ASP A 93 -8.19 3.91 1.30
C ASP A 93 -9.44 4.46 2.03
N ALA A 94 -10.60 3.82 1.87
CA ALA A 94 -11.83 4.16 2.60
C ALA A 94 -11.69 3.95 4.12
N TRP A 95 -11.04 2.85 4.55
CA TRP A 95 -10.71 2.61 5.96
C TRP A 95 -9.75 3.68 6.50
N THR A 96 -8.74 4.06 5.71
CA THR A 96 -7.78 5.08 6.10
C THR A 96 -8.44 6.45 6.21
N LEU A 97 -9.23 6.86 5.21
CA LEU A 97 -9.97 8.13 5.22
C LEU A 97 -11.06 8.18 6.28
N GLY A 98 -11.84 7.12 6.43
CA GLY A 98 -13.05 7.11 7.27
C GLY A 98 -12.79 6.80 8.74
N LEU A 99 -11.69 6.11 9.07
CA LEU A 99 -11.40 5.68 10.45
C LEU A 99 -10.04 6.15 10.95
N ILE A 100 -8.95 5.86 10.22
CA ILE A 100 -7.59 6.20 10.68
C ILE A 100 -7.39 7.72 10.71
N THR A 101 -7.85 8.42 9.67
CA THR A 101 -7.66 9.88 9.53
C THR A 101 -8.35 10.68 10.64
N PRO A 102 -9.64 10.45 10.98
CA PRO A 102 -10.28 11.15 12.08
C PRO A 102 -9.62 10.86 13.43
N LEU A 103 -9.33 9.58 13.73
CA LEU A 103 -8.67 9.19 14.97
C LEU A 103 -7.30 9.85 15.13
N ALA A 104 -6.49 9.82 14.08
CA ALA A 104 -5.17 10.42 14.10
C ALA A 104 -5.22 11.96 14.14
N THR A 105 -6.25 12.58 13.57
CA THR A 105 -6.44 14.04 13.65
C THR A 105 -6.78 14.48 15.06
N VAL A 106 -7.73 13.79 15.72
CA VAL A 106 -8.07 14.05 17.12
C VAL A 106 -6.85 13.82 18.02
N ASN A 107 -6.15 12.70 17.82
CA ASN A 107 -4.95 12.38 18.58
C ASN A 107 -3.86 13.47 18.43
N ALA A 108 -3.60 13.91 17.19
CA ALA A 108 -2.64 14.96 16.91
C ALA A 108 -3.02 16.30 17.54
N TYR A 109 -4.30 16.69 17.47
CA TYR A 109 -4.79 17.95 18.07
C TYR A 109 -4.59 18.00 19.59
N VAL A 110 -4.84 16.88 20.27
CA VAL A 110 -4.58 16.74 21.72
C VAL A 110 -3.07 16.75 21.98
N ALA A 111 -2.26 16.13 21.13
CA ALA A 111 -0.80 16.08 21.27
C ALA A 111 -0.08 17.42 21.02
N THR A 112 -0.68 18.36 20.29
CA THR A 112 -0.02 19.62 19.91
C THR A 112 -0.17 20.76 20.92
N GLN A 113 -0.78 20.50 22.08
CA GLN A 113 -0.91 21.51 23.15
C GLN A 113 0.47 21.88 23.73
N ASP A 114 0.73 23.17 23.96
CA ASP A 114 1.99 23.70 24.54
C ASP A 114 2.06 23.54 26.08
N ARG A 115 1.07 22.86 26.68
CA ARG A 115 0.98 22.60 28.11
C ARG A 115 0.91 21.11 28.41
N ALA A 116 1.13 20.76 29.68
CA ALA A 116 0.83 19.42 30.16
C ALA A 116 -0.65 19.08 29.90
N LEU A 117 -0.89 17.83 29.50
CA LEU A 117 -2.24 17.31 29.29
C LEU A 117 -2.95 17.21 30.63
N THR A 118 -4.21 17.65 30.67
CA THR A 118 -5.12 17.36 31.78
C THR A 118 -5.45 15.86 31.82
N GLY A 119 -5.97 15.35 32.93
CA GLY A 119 -6.34 13.93 33.03
C GLY A 119 -7.32 13.47 31.95
N VAL A 120 -8.28 14.31 31.59
CA VAL A 120 -9.27 14.05 30.52
C VAL A 120 -8.61 14.01 29.15
N GLU A 121 -7.72 14.96 28.86
CA GLU A 121 -6.97 14.99 27.59
C GLU A 121 -6.00 13.81 27.47
N ALA A 122 -5.37 13.42 28.58
CA ALA A 122 -4.53 12.23 28.61
C ALA A 122 -5.35 10.96 28.31
N SER A 123 -6.54 10.81 28.90
CA SER A 123 -7.44 9.69 28.59
C SER A 123 -7.82 9.65 27.12
N LEU A 124 -8.31 10.79 26.59
CA LEU A 124 -8.69 10.90 25.17
C LEU A 124 -7.50 10.62 24.25
N TYR A 125 -6.30 11.10 24.61
CA TYR A 125 -5.07 10.83 23.88
C TYR A 125 -4.73 9.34 23.82
N PHE A 126 -4.77 8.64 24.96
CA PHE A 126 -4.49 7.21 25.00
C PHE A 126 -5.58 6.38 24.31
N GLU A 127 -6.85 6.72 24.50
CA GLU A 127 -7.98 6.04 23.84
C GLU A 127 -7.88 6.16 22.32
N THR A 128 -7.63 7.36 21.81
CA THR A 128 -7.47 7.58 20.37
C THR A 128 -6.21 6.91 19.82
N ALA A 129 -5.10 6.87 20.59
CA ALA A 129 -3.90 6.12 20.20
C ALA A 129 -4.15 4.60 20.15
N LEU A 130 -4.86 4.04 21.14
CA LEU A 130 -5.24 2.63 21.16
C LEU A 130 -6.20 2.28 20.02
N ALA A 131 -7.21 3.13 19.78
CA ALA A 131 -8.13 2.97 18.66
C ALA A 131 -7.40 3.03 17.31
N LEU A 132 -6.42 3.93 17.18
CA LEU A 132 -5.58 4.03 15.99
C LEU A 132 -4.76 2.76 15.78
N CYS A 133 -4.12 2.23 16.84
CA CYS A 133 -3.42 0.95 16.80
C CYS A 133 -4.35 -0.20 16.37
N ALA A 134 -5.54 -0.29 16.95
CA ALA A 134 -6.53 -1.30 16.59
C ALA A 134 -6.98 -1.18 15.13
N ALA A 135 -7.21 0.05 14.64
CA ALA A 135 -7.57 0.32 13.26
C ALA A 135 -6.44 -0.07 12.28
N ILE A 136 -5.19 0.17 12.64
CA ILE A 136 -4.01 -0.22 11.86
C ILE A 136 -3.86 -1.75 11.84
N ILE A 137 -4.03 -2.44 12.98
CA ILE A 137 -4.03 -3.91 13.05
C ILE A 137 -5.16 -4.49 12.20
N GLY A 138 -6.36 -3.91 12.27
CA GLY A 138 -7.49 -4.27 11.41
C GLY A 138 -7.15 -4.15 9.94
N LEU A 139 -6.51 -3.04 9.54
CA LEU A 139 -6.05 -2.81 8.17
C LEU A 139 -4.97 -3.80 7.73
N LEU A 140 -4.05 -4.19 8.62
CA LEU A 140 -3.06 -5.24 8.35
C LEU A 140 -3.72 -6.58 8.07
N LEU A 141 -4.64 -7.00 8.94
CA LEU A 141 -5.39 -8.26 8.78
C LEU A 141 -6.22 -8.25 7.50
N LEU A 142 -6.87 -7.12 7.21
CA LEU A 142 -7.64 -6.91 5.99
C LEU A 142 -6.73 -6.97 4.75
N GLY A 143 -5.60 -6.26 4.76
CA GLY A 143 -4.60 -6.28 3.69
C GLY A 143 -4.05 -7.69 3.44
N ARG A 144 -3.77 -8.46 4.50
CA ARG A 144 -3.36 -9.86 4.39
C ARG A 144 -4.39 -10.74 3.69
N ARG A 145 -5.67 -10.57 4.03
CA ARG A 145 -6.80 -11.29 3.43
C ARG A 145 -7.02 -10.89 1.97
N LEU A 146 -7.01 -9.59 1.68
CA LEU A 146 -7.31 -9.05 0.36
C LEU A 146 -6.21 -9.37 -0.66
N ALA A 147 -4.95 -9.30 -0.24
CA ALA A 147 -3.83 -9.48 -1.16
C ALA A 147 -3.49 -10.93 -1.48
N ARG A 148 -4.07 -11.92 -0.79
CA ARG A 148 -3.91 -13.37 -1.07
C ARG A 148 -2.44 -13.84 -1.28
N GLY A 149 -1.49 -13.21 -0.59
CA GLY A 149 -0.05 -13.51 -0.70
C GLY A 149 0.76 -12.57 -1.59
N ASP A 150 0.13 -11.62 -2.27
CA ASP A 150 0.81 -10.55 -3.02
C ASP A 150 1.37 -9.48 -2.05
N THR A 151 2.62 -9.65 -1.64
CA THR A 151 3.34 -8.79 -0.70
C THR A 151 3.43 -7.34 -1.17
N ALA A 152 3.66 -7.13 -2.46
CA ALA A 152 3.65 -5.81 -3.06
C ALA A 152 2.29 -5.12 -2.90
N LEU A 153 1.20 -5.82 -3.20
CA LEU A 153 -0.15 -5.27 -3.03
C LEU A 153 -0.44 -4.89 -1.57
N ARG A 154 0.02 -5.68 -0.59
CA ARG A 154 -0.11 -5.34 0.83
C ARG A 154 0.60 -4.05 1.19
N ALA A 155 1.84 -3.87 0.72
CA ALA A 155 2.59 -2.64 0.94
C ALA A 155 1.84 -1.42 0.39
N TYR A 156 1.27 -1.51 -0.82
CA TYR A 156 0.48 -0.40 -1.37
C TYR A 156 -0.83 -0.15 -0.64
N VAL A 157 -1.51 -1.19 -0.15
CA VAL A 157 -2.72 -1.09 0.69
C VAL A 157 -2.45 -0.33 1.98
N LEU A 158 -1.29 -0.55 2.60
CA LEU A 158 -0.91 0.08 3.87
C LEU A 158 -0.27 1.47 3.70
N LEU A 159 0.16 1.81 2.49
CA LEU A 159 0.94 3.02 2.22
C LEU A 159 0.27 4.32 2.72
N PRO A 160 -1.04 4.60 2.47
CA PRO A 160 -1.65 5.82 2.96
C PRO A 160 -1.65 5.91 4.49
N ALA A 161 -1.97 4.83 5.19
CA ALA A 161 -1.94 4.77 6.65
C ALA A 161 -0.52 4.98 7.20
N ALA A 162 0.50 4.46 6.52
CA ALA A 162 1.90 4.67 6.93
C ALA A 162 2.38 6.10 6.71
N LEU A 163 1.97 6.76 5.62
CA LEU A 163 2.31 8.16 5.33
C LEU A 163 1.65 9.15 6.30
N GLN A 164 0.49 8.79 6.83
CA GLN A 164 -0.35 9.66 7.65
C GLN A 164 0.32 10.17 8.94
N ALA A 165 1.14 9.34 9.58
CA ALA A 165 1.81 9.68 10.84
C ALA A 165 2.68 10.94 10.75
N ALA A 166 3.31 11.18 9.59
CA ALA A 166 4.22 12.32 9.41
C ALA A 166 3.52 13.64 9.07
N VAL A 167 2.27 13.58 8.62
CA VAL A 167 1.59 14.69 7.94
C VAL A 167 0.63 15.41 8.87
N LEU A 168 0.02 14.66 9.79
CA LEU A 168 -1.04 15.17 10.65
C LEU A 168 -0.50 16.06 11.77
N LEU A 169 0.66 15.72 12.33
CA LEU A 169 1.19 16.44 13.47
C LEU A 169 1.63 17.88 13.16
N PRO A 170 2.35 18.17 12.05
CA PRO A 170 2.66 19.55 11.69
C PRO A 170 1.43 20.38 11.32
N SER A 171 0.44 19.73 10.69
CA SER A 171 -0.81 20.38 10.27
C SER A 171 -1.72 20.70 11.44
N ALA A 172 -1.81 19.81 12.43
CA ALA A 172 -2.58 20.03 13.66
C ALA A 172 -2.03 21.20 14.50
N ARG A 173 -0.70 21.44 14.47
CA ARG A 173 -0.09 22.59 15.15
C ARG A 173 -0.55 23.93 14.61
N GLN A 174 -0.85 24.00 13.32
CA GLN A 174 -1.25 25.25 12.69
C GLN A 174 -2.68 25.64 13.05
N GLY A 175 -3.49 24.70 13.58
CA GLY A 175 -4.88 24.93 13.96
C GLY A 175 -5.82 25.28 12.79
N ASP A 176 -5.29 25.37 11.56
CA ASP A 176 -6.02 25.71 10.35
C ASP A 176 -6.45 24.41 9.62
N PRO A 177 -7.76 24.16 9.48
CA PRO A 177 -8.28 23.05 8.70
C PRO A 177 -7.78 23.01 7.25
N ARG A 178 -7.40 24.16 6.66
CA ARG A 178 -6.80 24.20 5.32
C ARG A 178 -5.46 23.50 5.27
N SER A 179 -4.63 23.69 6.30
CA SER A 179 -3.32 23.04 6.41
C SER A 179 -3.46 21.52 6.40
N LEU A 180 -4.41 21.01 7.19
CA LEU A 180 -4.76 19.60 7.22
C LEU A 180 -5.21 19.08 5.84
N LEU A 181 -6.05 19.82 5.14
CA LEU A 181 -6.52 19.45 3.80
C LEU A 181 -5.40 19.46 2.76
N VAL A 182 -4.49 20.44 2.79
CA VAL A 182 -3.31 20.47 1.91
C VAL A 182 -2.41 19.27 2.19
N ALA A 183 -2.20 18.95 3.46
CA ALA A 183 -1.31 17.89 3.89
C ALA A 183 -1.89 16.51 3.51
N LEU A 184 -3.18 16.29 3.77
CA LEU A 184 -3.91 15.09 3.30
C LEU A 184 -3.90 15.01 1.77
N GLY A 185 -4.10 16.12 1.07
CA GLY A 185 -4.02 16.21 -0.38
C GLY A 185 -2.67 15.72 -0.89
N GLY A 186 -1.57 16.31 -0.39
CA GLY A 186 -0.21 15.94 -0.76
C GLY A 186 0.12 14.47 -0.47
N MET A 187 -0.33 13.95 0.67
CA MET A 187 -0.17 12.53 1.02
C MET A 187 -0.87 11.61 0.02
N TYR A 188 -2.14 11.86 -0.32
CA TYR A 188 -2.89 11.01 -1.23
C TYR A 188 -2.40 11.10 -2.68
N LEU A 189 -1.95 12.28 -3.12
CA LEU A 189 -1.28 12.44 -4.43
C LEU A 189 0.05 11.68 -4.46
N ALA A 190 0.85 11.75 -3.39
CA ALA A 190 2.08 10.97 -3.26
C ALA A 190 1.80 9.46 -3.25
N ALA A 191 0.82 9.00 -2.47
CA ALA A 191 0.43 7.60 -2.46
C ALA A 191 -0.06 7.12 -3.84
N GLY A 192 -0.83 7.95 -4.56
CA GLY A 192 -1.31 7.69 -5.92
C GLY A 192 -0.17 7.57 -6.94
N THR A 193 0.78 8.51 -6.94
CA THR A 193 1.98 8.44 -7.79
C THR A 193 2.81 7.19 -7.52
N ILE A 194 3.12 6.92 -6.26
CA ILE A 194 3.92 5.77 -5.83
C ILE A 194 3.23 4.46 -6.24
N THR A 195 1.91 4.34 -6.08
CA THR A 195 1.15 3.17 -6.54
C THR A 195 1.16 3.03 -8.05
N THR A 196 0.95 4.11 -8.80
CA THR A 196 0.93 4.07 -10.27
C THR A 196 2.29 3.63 -10.82
N LEU A 197 3.37 4.24 -10.34
CA LEU A 197 4.75 3.93 -10.74
C LEU A 197 5.16 2.52 -10.27
N GLY A 198 4.74 2.12 -9.08
CA GLY A 198 5.05 0.82 -8.50
C GLY A 198 4.57 -0.35 -9.36
N TRP A 199 3.37 -0.22 -9.89
CA TRP A 199 2.76 -1.24 -10.73
C TRP A 199 3.20 -1.19 -12.19
N ALA A 200 3.78 -0.07 -12.62
CA ALA A 200 4.55 0.00 -13.87
C ALA A 200 5.84 -0.83 -13.81
N LEU A 201 6.42 -1.00 -12.62
CA LEU A 201 7.66 -1.75 -12.39
C LEU A 201 7.41 -3.27 -12.25
N PRO A 202 8.31 -4.11 -12.80
CA PRO A 202 8.23 -5.55 -12.65
C PRO A 202 8.95 -6.07 -11.39
N GLY A 203 8.50 -7.22 -10.89
CA GLY A 203 9.22 -8.02 -9.89
C GLY A 203 9.46 -7.32 -8.56
N LYS A 204 10.64 -7.52 -7.97
CA LYS A 204 10.99 -7.05 -6.62
C LYS A 204 11.06 -5.52 -6.50
N ALA A 205 11.35 -4.80 -7.59
CA ALA A 205 11.42 -3.34 -7.61
C ALA A 205 10.07 -2.69 -7.20
N ARG A 206 8.96 -3.37 -7.47
CA ARG A 206 7.62 -2.96 -7.06
C ARG A 206 7.46 -2.86 -5.54
N GLY A 207 8.05 -3.76 -4.75
CA GLY A 207 7.98 -3.70 -3.29
C GLY A 207 8.84 -2.58 -2.71
N TRP A 208 10.04 -2.41 -3.27
CA TRP A 208 10.99 -1.38 -2.85
C TRP A 208 10.48 0.05 -3.06
N LEU A 209 9.69 0.29 -4.11
CA LEU A 209 9.20 1.63 -4.39
C LEU A 209 8.24 2.15 -3.31
N ALA A 210 7.41 1.28 -2.72
CA ALA A 210 6.50 1.68 -1.64
C ALA A 210 7.29 2.14 -0.40
N LEU A 211 8.33 1.38 -0.02
CA LEU A 211 9.20 1.71 1.11
C LEU A 211 10.05 2.95 0.83
N ALA A 212 10.69 3.02 -0.35
CA ALA A 212 11.50 4.17 -0.74
C ALA A 212 10.66 5.45 -0.85
N GLY A 213 9.43 5.34 -1.38
CA GLY A 213 8.46 6.43 -1.44
C GLY A 213 8.05 6.90 -0.05
N LEU A 214 7.79 5.99 0.89
CA LEU A 214 7.55 6.34 2.29
C LEU A 214 8.75 7.08 2.89
N LEU A 215 9.96 6.54 2.79
CA LEU A 215 11.16 7.16 3.36
C LEU A 215 11.45 8.54 2.77
N LEU A 216 11.32 8.69 1.44
CA LEU A 216 11.48 9.96 0.76
C LEU A 216 10.44 10.98 1.24
N TYR A 217 9.18 10.56 1.36
CA TYR A 217 8.11 11.42 1.82
C TYR A 217 8.28 11.82 3.29
N LEU A 218 8.67 10.89 4.17
CA LEU A 218 9.03 11.17 5.57
C LEU A 218 10.18 12.17 5.66
N GLY A 219 11.23 12.00 4.85
CA GLY A 219 12.36 12.92 4.77
C GLY A 219 11.93 14.32 4.32
N LEU A 220 11.15 14.40 3.24
CA LEU A 220 10.66 15.68 2.71
C LEU A 220 9.76 16.41 3.72
N VAL A 221 8.78 15.73 4.29
CA VAL A 221 7.87 16.32 5.29
C VAL A 221 8.66 16.71 6.55
N GLY A 222 9.58 15.87 7.00
CA GLY A 222 10.45 16.18 8.15
C GLY A 222 11.28 17.44 7.95
N ILE A 223 11.88 17.61 6.77
CA ILE A 223 12.69 18.78 6.41
C ILE A 223 11.82 20.03 6.25
N VAL A 224 10.73 19.95 5.49
CA VAL A 224 9.89 21.10 5.13
C VAL A 224 9.10 21.62 6.33
N THR A 225 8.65 20.74 7.23
CA THR A 225 7.77 21.11 8.35
C THR A 225 8.46 21.22 9.70
N GLY A 226 9.69 20.71 9.83
CA GLY A 226 10.36 20.57 11.14
C GLY A 226 9.63 19.63 12.12
N GLY A 227 8.60 18.92 11.66
CA GLY A 227 7.61 18.22 12.48
C GLY A 227 8.19 17.20 13.45
N LEU A 228 9.19 16.43 13.00
CA LEU A 228 9.84 15.39 13.81
C LEU A 228 10.67 15.98 14.95
N ALA A 229 11.46 17.03 14.70
CA ALA A 229 12.24 17.71 15.75
C ALA A 229 11.30 18.34 16.79
N SER A 230 10.19 18.89 16.31
CA SER A 230 9.20 19.56 17.14
C SER A 230 8.41 18.61 18.04
N LEU A 231 8.39 17.30 17.79
CA LEU A 231 7.82 16.29 18.71
C LEU A 231 8.61 16.20 20.00
N PHE A 232 9.94 16.29 19.91
CA PHE A 232 10.84 16.15 21.06
C PHE A 232 10.80 17.35 22.01
N SER A 233 10.21 18.48 21.59
CA SER A 233 9.93 19.61 22.46
C SER A 233 8.60 19.48 23.22
N ARG A 234 7.85 18.38 23.04
CA ARG A 234 6.56 18.16 23.70
C ARG A 234 6.74 17.39 25.01
N PRO A 235 5.92 17.68 26.05
CA PRO A 235 5.93 16.91 27.27
C PRO A 235 5.57 15.43 27.01
N SER A 236 6.17 14.54 27.80
CA SER A 236 5.84 13.11 27.79
C SER A 236 4.34 12.91 28.03
N PRO A 237 3.65 11.97 27.33
CA PRO A 237 4.17 10.86 26.51
C PRO A 237 4.13 11.07 24.99
N VAL A 238 3.82 12.28 24.53
CA VAL A 238 3.59 12.61 23.11
C VAL A 238 4.70 12.15 22.14
N PRO A 239 6.00 12.47 22.38
CA PRO A 239 7.07 12.10 21.45
C PRO A 239 7.23 10.58 21.30
N LEU A 240 7.09 9.83 22.41
CA LEU A 240 7.28 8.38 22.40
C LEU A 240 6.21 7.68 21.57
N VAL A 241 4.95 8.04 21.76
CA VAL A 241 3.82 7.40 21.06
C VAL A 241 3.86 7.70 19.56
N HIS A 242 4.11 8.94 19.14
CA HIS A 242 4.17 9.29 17.72
C HIS A 242 5.39 8.70 17.01
N LEU A 243 6.52 8.58 17.71
CA LEU A 243 7.69 7.87 17.20
C LEU A 243 7.41 6.38 17.02
N LEU A 244 6.72 5.75 17.97
CA LEU A 244 6.29 4.35 17.86
C LEU A 244 5.30 4.14 16.70
N ILE A 245 4.33 5.04 16.49
CA ILE A 245 3.38 4.97 15.37
C ILE A 245 4.13 5.12 14.02
N SER A 246 5.07 6.07 13.93
CA SER A 246 5.88 6.27 12.73
C SER A 246 6.77 5.07 12.43
N LEU A 247 7.42 4.53 13.46
CA LEU A 247 8.25 3.33 13.36
C LEU A 247 7.41 2.11 12.98
N ALA A 248 6.22 1.96 13.54
CA ALA A 248 5.28 0.91 13.17
C ALA A 248 4.90 1.01 11.69
N GLY A 249 4.65 2.21 11.16
CA GLY A 249 4.39 2.42 9.73
C GLY A 249 5.55 1.96 8.84
N VAL A 250 6.79 2.29 9.20
CA VAL A 250 8.00 1.84 8.50
C VAL A 250 8.16 0.33 8.59
N LEU A 251 8.01 -0.25 9.79
CA LEU A 251 8.11 -1.69 10.02
C LEU A 251 7.04 -2.47 9.27
N MET A 252 5.80 -1.97 9.23
CA MET A 252 4.70 -2.57 8.48
C MET A 252 5.02 -2.71 6.99
N LEU A 253 5.58 -1.66 6.37
CA LEU A 253 5.98 -1.73 4.96
C LEU A 253 7.26 -2.54 4.76
N ALA A 254 8.20 -2.51 5.70
CA ALA A 254 9.46 -3.26 5.62
C ALA A 254 9.24 -4.78 5.76
N VAL A 255 8.31 -5.21 6.62
CA VAL A 255 7.94 -6.63 6.76
C VAL A 255 7.21 -7.13 5.52
N GLU A 256 6.34 -6.30 4.93
CA GLU A 256 5.55 -6.68 3.75
C GLU A 256 6.31 -6.46 2.43
N GLY A 257 7.46 -5.79 2.42
CA GLY A 257 8.32 -5.68 1.25
C GLY A 257 9.77 -5.54 1.69
N PRO A 258 10.51 -6.64 1.94
CA PRO A 258 10.93 -7.58 0.89
C PRO A 258 11.16 -9.04 1.37
N ILE A 259 10.64 -9.46 2.53
CA ILE A 259 11.01 -10.75 3.13
C ILE A 259 10.09 -11.87 2.61
N GLU A 260 10.34 -12.31 1.37
CA GLU A 260 10.11 -13.72 1.03
C GLU A 260 11.31 -14.25 0.26
N ALA A 261 12.28 -14.76 1.02
CA ALA A 261 13.10 -15.87 0.58
C ALA A 261 12.23 -17.14 0.73
N ASN A 262 11.88 -17.73 -0.41
CA ASN A 262 11.12 -18.97 -0.61
C ASN A 262 9.60 -18.82 -0.77
N PRO A 263 9.06 -19.03 -1.99
CA PRO A 263 7.65 -19.36 -2.11
C PRO A 263 7.38 -20.66 -1.34
N PRO A 264 6.23 -20.81 -0.66
CA PRO A 264 5.84 -22.08 -0.10
C PRO A 264 5.78 -23.12 -1.22
N ARG A 265 6.56 -24.21 -1.08
CA ARG A 265 6.66 -25.40 -1.96
C ARG A 265 5.34 -26.17 -2.16
N ARG A 266 4.17 -25.57 -1.99
CA ARG A 266 2.86 -26.25 -2.09
C ARG A 266 2.25 -26.27 -3.49
N ALA A 267 2.81 -25.57 -4.49
CA ALA A 267 2.31 -25.64 -5.87
C ALA A 267 2.95 -26.74 -6.73
N ALA A 268 3.90 -27.52 -6.21
CA ALA A 268 4.61 -28.55 -6.98
C ALA A 268 4.10 -29.99 -6.76
N ARG A 269 2.95 -30.20 -6.10
CA ARG A 269 2.41 -31.55 -5.80
C ARG A 269 1.06 -31.91 -6.43
N LEU A 270 0.59 -31.16 -7.43
CA LEU A 270 -0.66 -31.47 -8.15
C LEU A 270 -0.50 -31.43 -9.69
N GLY A 271 0.69 -31.77 -10.20
CA GLY A 271 0.98 -31.74 -11.64
C GLY A 271 1.75 -32.95 -12.19
N THR A 272 1.88 -34.03 -11.42
CA THR A 272 2.49 -35.29 -11.91
C THR A 272 1.65 -36.47 -11.47
N SER A 273 0.43 -36.56 -12.01
CA SER A 273 -0.21 -37.85 -12.23
C SER A 273 0.29 -38.37 -13.58
N THR A 274 1.45 -39.02 -13.55
CA THR A 274 1.86 -39.93 -14.61
C THR A 274 0.86 -41.07 -14.65
N ARG A 275 -0.17 -40.95 -15.51
CA ARG A 275 -1.03 -42.08 -15.86
C ARG A 275 -0.21 -43.02 -16.74
N ARG A 276 0.44 -43.98 -16.07
CA ARG A 276 1.08 -45.15 -16.66
C ARG A 276 0.01 -45.96 -17.40
N PRO A 277 0.15 -46.30 -18.69
CA PRO A 277 -0.64 -47.37 -19.27
C PRO A 277 -0.03 -48.70 -18.81
N SER A 278 -0.73 -49.38 -17.91
CA SER A 278 -0.46 -50.78 -17.60
C SER A 278 -1.14 -51.63 -18.67
N ALA A 279 -0.37 -52.13 -19.64
CA ALA A 279 -0.68 -53.41 -20.25
C ALA A 279 -0.10 -54.51 -19.35
N PRO A 280 -0.76 -55.67 -19.22
CA PRO A 280 -0.33 -56.78 -20.07
C PRO A 280 -1.45 -57.75 -20.50
N GLY A 281 -1.22 -58.45 -21.61
CA GLY A 281 -1.57 -59.88 -21.72
C GLY A 281 -2.69 -60.29 -22.68
N HIS A 282 -2.30 -60.60 -23.91
CA HIS A 282 -2.82 -61.64 -24.82
C HIS A 282 -4.21 -62.28 -24.61
N ARG A 283 -5.03 -62.22 -25.67
CA ARG A 283 -5.47 -63.43 -26.40
C ARG A 283 -5.78 -63.11 -27.88
N ARG A 284 -5.15 -63.87 -28.78
CA ARG A 284 -5.53 -64.05 -30.18
C ARG A 284 -6.87 -64.78 -30.26
N ALA A 285 -7.76 -64.33 -31.15
CA ALA A 285 -8.60 -65.18 -32.00
C ALA A 285 -9.05 -64.33 -33.20
N GLU A 286 -9.05 -64.97 -34.36
CA GLU A 286 -9.13 -64.44 -35.73
C GLU A 286 -10.46 -63.77 -36.11
N PRO A 287 -10.49 -63.00 -37.22
CA PRO A 287 -11.73 -62.49 -37.79
C PRO A 287 -12.41 -63.56 -38.66
N PRO A 288 -13.74 -63.65 -38.70
CA PRO A 288 -14.42 -64.23 -39.84
C PRO A 288 -14.63 -63.16 -40.91
N GLU A 289 -14.26 -63.54 -42.12
CA GLU A 289 -14.57 -62.89 -43.39
C GLU A 289 -16.09 -62.77 -43.61
N GLN A 290 -16.44 -61.77 -44.42
CA GLN A 290 -17.76 -61.41 -44.98
C GLN A 290 -18.44 -62.57 -45.75
N PRO A 291 -19.77 -62.53 -46.00
CA PRO A 291 -20.47 -61.51 -46.80
C PRO A 291 -21.32 -60.52 -46.01
#